data_AF-A0A9N8EGL0-F1
#
_entry.id   AF-A0A9N8EGL0-F1
#
_cell.length_a   1.000
_cell.length_b   1.000
_cell.length_c   1.000
_cell.angle_alpha   90.00
_cell.angle_beta   90.00
_cell.angle_gamma   90.00
#
_symmetry.space_group_name_H-M   'P 1'
#
loop_
_entity.id
_entity.type
_entity.pdbx_description
1 polymer ?
#
loop_
_entity_poly.entity_id
_entity_poly.type
_entity_poly.pdbx_seq_one_letter_code
_entity_poly.pdbx_strand_id
1 'polypeptide(L)'
;MIETANSVSRQEAQAFACWYRSCFAFVLLALSSLATLGHLQDVRAELLVDMVISQQADKTQQHQDLSASTQELENKNTTTREETRLVYFLKTEQLSQKDGFSGSWLQTRSDFMDMPFDTIGICEDAAFRAYDKGRRKKMRMSLDWLDFGVEHMSKWWKMLEWDKKDPIPFQKITSQFTNYIQKDANMSQIQIDNTFQQTIAVIAFQAYKNDKDPSKAHDLSMKSLATTIESLRRAGFGRVTVSVLVEADFDIAQDAFYFLLQLLNPSKSYDSSKIVTQIGHMEVGFAVASPDYARTKVQKKNMPKATLLGLKDAFEYSEIAGSNRTTAMTKNMTAWLGNKKDPSYWKYVYLTEPDTILQARPTALPQIKVELDKGSVLLPHRLQPIPHESDVRGMEKENLYVSEREFPEVIGLDPNNGNDVCCDEHAGADFKPGLPPYHAKCKSFWYQCGFGRKMQDKENRHVRLKPYKFIRLLGGTGIVSLAGSEHGRRCIPRKDSICRPPGYA
;
A
#
# COMPACT_ATOMS: atom_id res chain seq x y z
N MET A 1 -55.23 36.40 -9.51
CA MET A 1 -55.92 35.19 -8.97
C MET A 1 -54.85 34.39 -8.26
N ILE A 2 -54.62 34.74 -6.99
CA ILE A 2 -54.88 33.90 -5.80
C ILE A 2 -53.73 32.90 -5.65
N GLU A 3 -52.70 33.21 -4.86
CA GLU A 3 -52.59 32.91 -3.40
C GLU A 3 -52.51 31.39 -3.16
N THR A 4 -51.65 30.78 -2.34
CA THR A 4 -50.77 31.10 -1.20
C THR A 4 -49.92 29.81 -1.01
N ALA A 5 -48.70 29.75 -0.48
CA ALA A 5 -48.27 30.21 0.83
C ALA A 5 -46.73 30.28 0.95
N ASN A 6 -46.26 31.45 1.39
CA ASN A 6 -45.11 31.69 2.26
C ASN A 6 -45.36 30.98 3.62
N SER A 7 -44.46 30.74 4.59
CA SER A 7 -43.17 31.31 4.98
C SER A 7 -42.65 30.51 6.20
N VAL A 8 -41.32 30.39 6.30
CA VAL A 8 -40.49 30.66 7.49
C VAL A 8 -40.95 30.16 8.88
N SER A 9 -40.12 29.33 9.51
CA SER A 9 -39.63 29.63 10.86
C SER A 9 -38.20 29.15 11.09
N ARG A 10 -37.34 30.09 11.50
CA ARG A 10 -36.15 29.86 12.31
C ARG A 10 -36.61 29.89 13.77
N GLN A 11 -36.39 28.80 14.50
CA GLN A 11 -36.38 28.60 15.97
C GLN A 11 -36.45 27.08 16.12
N GLU A 12 -35.59 26.30 16.76
CA GLU A 12 -34.50 26.40 17.74
C GLU A 12 -33.64 25.13 17.51
N ALA A 13 -32.31 25.08 17.47
CA ALA A 13 -31.32 25.57 18.42
C ALA A 13 -31.63 25.24 19.90
N GLN A 14 -32.12 24.02 20.20
CA GLN A 14 -32.11 23.43 21.56
C GLN A 14 -32.50 21.94 21.53
N ALA A 15 -31.57 21.05 21.14
CA ALA A 15 -31.68 19.61 21.42
C ALA A 15 -30.34 18.88 21.21
N PHE A 16 -29.26 19.35 21.85
CA PHE A 16 -27.99 18.59 21.92
C PHE A 16 -27.27 18.77 23.25
N ALA A 17 -28.05 18.82 24.33
CA ALA A 17 -27.55 18.84 25.70
C ALA A 17 -28.50 18.04 26.61
N CYS A 18 -28.64 16.73 26.36
CA CYS A 18 -29.18 15.80 27.36
C CYS A 18 -28.95 14.32 27.02
N TRP A 19 -27.71 13.95 26.67
CA TRP A 19 -27.32 12.52 26.58
C TRP A 19 -25.95 12.28 27.19
N TYR A 20 -25.74 12.85 28.38
CA TYR A 20 -24.52 12.68 29.17
C TYR A 20 -24.88 12.67 30.67
N ARG A 21 -25.70 11.69 31.11
CA ARG A 21 -25.95 11.42 32.55
C ARG A 21 -26.69 10.12 32.89
N SER A 22 -26.50 9.01 32.18
CA SER A 22 -27.12 7.72 32.59
C SER A 22 -26.33 6.46 32.21
N CYS A 23 -25.00 6.48 32.28
CA CYS A 23 -24.17 5.25 32.21
C CYS A 23 -22.98 5.33 33.17
N PHE A 24 -23.25 5.72 34.42
CA PHE A 24 -22.27 5.67 35.51
C PHE A 24 -22.95 5.09 36.76
N ALA A 25 -23.45 3.86 36.66
CA ALA A 25 -24.07 3.14 37.77
C ALA A 25 -24.17 1.61 37.55
N PHE A 26 -23.26 0.98 36.79
CA PHE A 26 -23.34 -0.48 36.54
C PHE A 26 -21.99 -1.22 36.51
N VAL A 27 -20.96 -0.68 37.18
CA VAL A 27 -19.63 -1.34 37.30
C VAL A 27 -19.18 -1.50 38.76
N LEU A 28 -20.05 -1.27 39.74
CA LEU A 28 -19.68 -1.32 41.17
C LEU A 28 -20.48 -2.35 42.00
N LEU A 29 -20.95 -3.44 41.38
CA LEU A 29 -21.62 -4.55 42.07
C LEU A 29 -21.28 -5.92 41.46
N ALA A 30 -19.98 -6.19 41.25
CA ALA A 30 -19.51 -7.52 40.85
C ALA A 30 -18.09 -7.86 41.35
N LEU A 31 -17.70 -7.34 42.52
CA LEU A 31 -16.47 -7.75 43.21
C LEU A 31 -16.72 -7.83 44.72
N SER A 32 -17.43 -8.88 45.14
CA SER A 32 -17.49 -9.29 46.55
C SER A 32 -17.87 -10.77 46.65
N SER A 33 -16.91 -11.66 46.38
CA SER A 33 -16.94 -13.05 46.85
C SER A 33 -15.64 -13.76 46.45
N LEU A 34 -14.66 -13.79 47.36
CA LEU A 34 -13.75 -14.92 47.62
C LEU A 34 -12.60 -14.43 48.52
N ALA A 35 -12.78 -14.61 49.82
CA ALA A 35 -11.70 -14.59 50.80
C ALA A 35 -11.97 -15.69 51.84
N THR A 36 -11.10 -16.71 51.85
CA THR A 36 -10.77 -17.73 52.89
C THR A 36 -10.21 -18.95 52.13
N LEU A 37 -9.11 -19.64 52.45
CA LEU A 37 -8.15 -19.82 53.56
C LEU A 37 -6.83 -20.29 52.85
N GLY A 38 -5.59 -19.99 53.26
CA GLY A 38 -4.89 -20.43 54.47
C GLY A 38 -3.81 -21.50 54.15
N HIS A 39 -2.58 -21.34 54.67
CA HIS A 39 -1.39 -22.25 54.68
C HIS A 39 -0.49 -22.26 53.41
N LEU A 40 0.86 -22.23 53.45
CA LEU A 40 1.87 -22.55 54.47
C LEU A 40 3.21 -21.83 54.15
N GLN A 41 3.88 -21.30 55.16
CA GLN A 41 5.33 -21.03 55.17
C GLN A 41 6.09 -22.35 55.38
N ASP A 42 7.16 -22.59 54.62
CA ASP A 42 8.47 -23.16 55.02
C ASP A 42 9.13 -23.86 53.84
N VAL A 43 10.35 -23.42 53.51
CA VAL A 43 11.58 -24.21 53.33
C VAL A 43 12.58 -23.26 52.66
N ARG A 44 13.37 -22.60 53.52
CA ARG A 44 14.49 -21.75 53.15
C ARG A 44 15.72 -22.31 53.87
N ALA A 45 16.36 -23.33 53.31
CA ALA A 45 17.75 -23.72 53.62
C ALA A 45 18.14 -24.99 52.85
N GLU A 46 18.58 -24.88 51.58
CA GLU A 46 19.41 -25.91 50.91
C GLU A 46 19.98 -25.41 49.56
N LEU A 47 20.52 -24.19 49.50
CA LEU A 47 20.98 -23.59 48.23
C LEU A 47 22.29 -22.80 48.34
N LEU A 48 23.17 -23.21 49.26
CA LEU A 48 24.43 -22.48 49.54
C LEU A 48 25.70 -23.33 49.45
N VAL A 49 25.65 -24.55 48.89
CA VAL A 49 26.83 -25.42 48.77
C VAL A 49 27.25 -25.68 47.32
N ASP A 50 26.38 -25.52 46.32
CA ASP A 50 26.75 -25.69 44.89
C ASP A 50 27.37 -24.44 44.23
N MET A 51 27.42 -23.32 44.94
CA MET A 51 27.82 -22.03 44.36
C MET A 51 29.35 -21.79 44.33
N VAL A 52 30.16 -22.68 44.94
CA VAL A 52 31.62 -22.49 45.08
C VAL A 52 32.44 -23.42 44.19
N ILE A 53 31.90 -24.54 43.70
CA ILE A 53 32.64 -25.47 42.82
C ILE A 53 32.50 -25.09 41.33
N SER A 54 31.53 -24.26 40.96
CA SER A 54 31.32 -23.78 39.58
C SER A 54 32.31 -22.68 39.13
N GLN A 55 32.98 -21.98 40.05
CA GLN A 55 33.75 -20.76 39.71
C GLN A 55 35.19 -21.00 39.22
N GLN A 56 35.67 -22.24 39.12
CA GLN A 56 37.03 -22.54 38.64
C GLN A 56 37.11 -23.31 37.31
N ALA A 57 36.00 -23.82 36.77
CA ALA A 57 35.93 -24.34 35.41
C ALA A 57 35.69 -23.24 34.35
N ASP A 58 35.21 -22.06 34.78
CA ASP A 58 34.69 -21.01 33.87
C ASP A 58 35.78 -20.09 33.28
N LYS A 59 37.01 -20.12 33.82
CA LYS A 59 38.09 -19.21 33.38
C LYS A 59 38.95 -19.73 32.22
N THR A 60 38.87 -21.01 31.89
CA THR A 60 39.66 -21.60 30.79
C THR A 60 38.85 -21.66 29.48
N GLN A 61 37.53 -21.69 29.56
CA GLN A 61 36.63 -21.63 28.40
C GLN A 61 36.51 -20.19 27.83
N GLN A 62 36.62 -19.18 28.70
CA GLN A 62 36.51 -17.77 28.32
C GLN A 62 37.63 -17.26 27.39
N HIS A 63 38.80 -17.90 27.34
CA HIS A 63 39.89 -17.46 26.46
C HIS A 63 39.89 -18.10 25.07
N GLN A 64 39.20 -19.23 24.87
CA GLN A 64 39.02 -19.82 23.53
C GLN A 64 37.79 -19.24 22.81
N ASP A 65 36.71 -18.92 23.53
CA ASP A 65 35.52 -18.30 22.95
C ASP A 65 35.72 -16.85 22.48
N LEU A 66 36.66 -16.09 23.07
CA LEU A 66 36.96 -14.73 22.58
C LEU A 66 37.70 -14.72 21.22
N SER A 67 38.48 -15.75 20.90
CA SER A 67 39.21 -15.81 19.62
C SER A 67 38.31 -16.26 18.46
N ALA A 68 37.38 -17.19 18.72
CA ALA A 68 36.34 -17.60 17.76
C ALA A 68 35.31 -16.48 17.55
N SER A 69 34.93 -15.76 18.61
CA SER A 69 34.04 -14.60 18.53
C SER A 69 34.63 -13.45 17.72
N THR A 70 35.94 -13.21 17.78
CA THR A 70 36.58 -12.13 17.02
C THR A 70 36.69 -12.46 15.52
N GLN A 71 36.95 -13.72 15.15
CA GLN A 71 36.90 -14.16 13.75
C GLN A 71 35.48 -14.27 13.18
N GLU A 72 34.47 -14.57 14.00
CA GLU A 72 33.06 -14.50 13.59
C GLU A 72 32.56 -13.04 13.45
N LEU A 73 33.08 -12.11 14.25
CA LEU A 73 32.79 -10.68 14.13
C LEU A 73 33.55 -10.03 12.95
N GLU A 74 34.76 -10.48 12.62
CA GLU A 74 35.47 -10.02 11.42
C GLU A 74 34.85 -10.60 10.12
N ASN A 75 34.36 -11.85 10.12
CA ASN A 75 33.61 -12.39 8.97
C ASN A 75 32.17 -11.84 8.85
N LYS A 76 31.55 -11.36 9.94
CA LYS A 76 30.30 -10.58 9.88
C LYS A 76 30.50 -9.11 9.50
N ASN A 77 31.74 -8.61 9.53
CA ASN A 77 32.11 -7.25 9.12
C ASN A 77 32.67 -7.15 7.69
N THR A 78 32.73 -8.25 6.94
CA THR A 78 32.47 -8.17 5.49
C THR A 78 31.01 -7.76 5.34
N THR A 79 30.76 -6.46 5.52
CA THR A 79 29.55 -5.79 5.11
C THR A 79 29.43 -6.10 3.63
N THR A 80 28.68 -7.15 3.30
CA THR A 80 28.19 -7.44 1.96
C THR A 80 27.43 -6.19 1.58
N ARG A 81 28.14 -5.26 0.93
CA ARG A 81 27.54 -4.14 0.23
C ARG A 81 26.56 -4.82 -0.71
N GLU A 82 25.29 -4.83 -0.33
CA GLU A 82 24.24 -5.51 -1.09
C GLU A 82 24.41 -5.08 -2.54
N GLU A 83 24.86 -6.04 -3.36
CA GLU A 83 25.22 -5.72 -4.73
C GLU A 83 23.95 -5.21 -5.41
N THR A 84 24.04 -3.99 -5.96
CA THR A 84 22.94 -3.41 -6.72
C THR A 84 22.53 -4.41 -7.79
N ARG A 85 21.27 -4.85 -7.75
CA ARG A 85 20.75 -5.84 -8.70
C ARG A 85 20.64 -5.19 -10.07
N LEU A 86 21.05 -5.92 -11.10
CA LEU A 86 20.79 -5.53 -12.48
C LEU A 86 19.29 -5.72 -12.79
N VAL A 87 18.62 -4.63 -13.16
CA VAL A 87 17.20 -4.64 -13.55
C VAL A 87 17.10 -4.67 -15.06
N TYR A 88 16.38 -5.66 -15.59
CA TYR A 88 16.03 -5.71 -17.00
C TYR A 88 14.63 -5.11 -17.21
N PHE A 89 14.43 -4.48 -18.35
CA PHE A 89 13.15 -3.88 -18.73
C PHE A 89 12.57 -4.57 -19.95
N LEU A 90 11.24 -4.65 -20.00
CA LEU A 90 10.52 -5.05 -21.20
C LEU A 90 10.81 -4.07 -22.33
N LYS A 91 10.97 -4.58 -23.55
CA LYS A 91 11.18 -3.73 -24.72
C LYS A 91 9.92 -2.93 -25.02
N THR A 92 10.07 -1.73 -25.57
CA THR A 92 8.91 -0.84 -25.84
C THR A 92 7.88 -1.49 -26.77
N GLU A 93 8.31 -2.29 -27.74
CA GLU A 93 7.44 -3.05 -28.63
C GLU A 93 6.62 -4.13 -27.92
N GLN A 94 7.08 -4.60 -26.76
CA GLN A 94 6.35 -5.56 -25.92
C GLN A 94 5.32 -4.89 -25.02
N LEU A 95 5.34 -3.54 -24.91
CA LEU A 95 4.46 -2.77 -24.04
C LEU A 95 3.36 -2.09 -24.84
N SER A 96 2.14 -2.26 -24.41
CA SER A 96 0.96 -1.52 -24.87
C SER A 96 0.43 -0.62 -23.76
N GLN A 97 -0.40 0.38 -24.10
CA GLN A 97 -1.06 1.21 -23.10
C GLN A 97 -1.84 0.38 -22.07
N LYS A 98 -2.38 -0.77 -22.48
CA LYS A 98 -3.12 -1.67 -21.61
C LYS A 98 -2.22 -2.33 -20.56
N ASP A 99 -0.92 -2.46 -20.79
CA ASP A 99 -0.03 -3.07 -19.78
C ASP A 99 0.19 -2.14 -18.58
N GLY A 100 0.02 -0.82 -18.76
CA GLY A 100 0.14 0.15 -17.69
C GLY A 100 -1.05 0.11 -16.73
N PHE A 101 -0.77 0.09 -15.42
CA PHE A 101 -1.80 0.28 -14.42
C PHE A 101 -2.35 1.71 -14.48
N SER A 102 -3.67 1.84 -14.48
CA SER A 102 -4.35 3.14 -14.53
C SER A 102 -4.32 3.93 -13.21
N GLY A 103 -3.78 3.35 -12.13
CA GLY A 103 -3.73 3.96 -10.81
C GLY A 103 -2.36 4.48 -10.39
N SER A 104 -1.28 4.13 -11.10
CA SER A 104 0.06 4.58 -10.70
C SER A 104 1.11 4.66 -11.81
N TRP A 105 2.11 5.49 -11.57
CA TRP A 105 3.33 5.66 -12.36
C TRP A 105 4.36 6.45 -11.55
N LEU A 106 5.63 6.34 -11.93
CA LEU A 106 6.75 7.16 -11.44
C LEU A 106 7.44 7.85 -12.63
N GLN A 107 7.63 9.16 -12.59
CA GLN A 107 8.35 9.91 -13.63
C GLN A 107 9.07 11.13 -13.06
N THR A 108 9.90 11.79 -13.88
CA THR A 108 10.58 13.03 -13.50
C THR A 108 9.60 14.20 -13.33
N ARG A 109 9.97 15.19 -12.51
CA ARG A 109 9.20 16.43 -12.35
C ARG A 109 8.99 17.12 -13.70
N SER A 110 10.02 17.22 -14.54
CA SER A 110 9.89 17.82 -15.88
C SER A 110 8.88 17.08 -16.74
N ASP A 111 8.95 15.74 -16.78
CA ASP A 111 8.01 14.94 -17.57
C ASP A 111 6.57 15.07 -17.06
N PHE A 112 6.38 15.20 -15.75
CA PHE A 112 5.11 15.49 -15.12
C PHE A 112 4.57 16.87 -15.53
N MET A 113 5.40 17.92 -15.48
CA MET A 113 4.98 19.28 -15.88
C MET A 113 4.55 19.34 -17.36
N ASP A 114 5.14 18.49 -18.21
CA ASP A 114 4.83 18.36 -19.64
C ASP A 114 3.63 17.44 -19.94
N MET A 115 2.90 16.95 -18.94
CA MET A 115 1.74 16.09 -19.16
C MET A 115 0.56 16.85 -19.78
N PRO A 116 -0.23 16.24 -20.70
CA PRO A 116 -1.39 16.88 -21.31
C PRO A 116 -2.62 16.82 -20.40
N PHE A 117 -2.60 17.55 -19.27
CA PHE A 117 -3.62 17.51 -18.21
C PHE A 117 -5.05 17.81 -18.69
N ASP A 118 -5.20 18.71 -19.68
CA ASP A 118 -6.51 19.06 -20.24
C ASP A 118 -7.22 17.90 -20.92
N THR A 119 -6.46 16.85 -21.26
CA THR A 119 -6.98 15.65 -21.91
C THR A 119 -7.29 14.52 -20.94
N ILE A 120 -7.24 14.79 -19.63
CA ILE A 120 -7.72 13.89 -18.59
C ILE A 120 -9.23 14.04 -18.46
N GLY A 121 -9.98 13.09 -19.04
CA GLY A 121 -11.43 13.05 -19.03
C GLY A 121 -11.99 12.14 -17.93
N ILE A 122 -11.45 10.93 -17.83
CA ILE A 122 -11.82 9.94 -16.80
C ILE A 122 -10.68 9.72 -15.79
N CYS A 123 -10.95 9.05 -14.67
CA CYS A 123 -9.94 8.79 -13.63
C CYS A 123 -8.68 8.11 -14.20
N GLU A 124 -8.87 7.11 -15.05
CA GLU A 124 -7.80 6.30 -15.63
C GLU A 124 -6.90 7.11 -16.58
N ASP A 125 -7.41 8.20 -17.18
CA ASP A 125 -6.60 9.07 -18.03
C ASP A 125 -5.47 9.73 -17.25
N ALA A 126 -5.59 9.92 -15.94
CA ALA A 126 -4.53 10.53 -15.12
C ALA A 126 -3.23 9.71 -15.15
N ALA A 127 -3.35 8.38 -15.28
CA ALA A 127 -2.21 7.52 -15.56
C ALA A 127 -1.89 7.47 -17.05
N PHE A 128 -2.88 7.18 -17.90
CA PHE A 128 -2.62 6.97 -19.33
C PHE A 128 -1.96 8.19 -20.00
N ARG A 129 -2.29 9.41 -19.60
CA ARG A 129 -1.68 10.63 -20.17
C ARG A 129 -0.21 10.82 -19.82
N ALA A 130 0.33 10.13 -18.81
CA ALA A 130 1.76 10.14 -18.53
C ALA A 130 2.56 9.45 -19.66
N TYR A 131 1.97 8.48 -20.35
CA TYR A 131 2.67 7.61 -21.30
C TYR A 131 1.98 7.35 -22.65
N ASP A 132 0.79 7.90 -22.91
CA ASP A 132 0.11 7.84 -24.21
C ASP A 132 0.43 9.08 -25.08
N LYS A 133 -0.17 9.19 -26.28
CA LYS A 133 -0.11 10.35 -27.19
C LYS A 133 1.33 10.80 -27.51
N GLY A 134 2.11 9.88 -28.08
CA GLY A 134 3.51 10.14 -28.46
C GLY A 134 4.52 9.95 -27.32
N ARG A 135 4.06 9.70 -26.09
CA ARG A 135 4.92 9.40 -24.93
C ARG A 135 5.16 7.90 -24.71
N ARG A 136 4.61 7.02 -25.56
CA ARG A 136 4.75 5.55 -25.44
C ARG A 136 6.21 5.09 -25.36
N LYS A 137 7.12 5.76 -26.07
CA LYS A 137 8.56 5.48 -26.03
C LYS A 137 9.21 5.67 -24.66
N LYS A 138 8.56 6.43 -23.76
CA LYS A 138 9.01 6.65 -22.38
C LYS A 138 8.58 5.51 -21.44
N MET A 139 7.62 4.66 -21.84
CA MET A 139 7.15 3.56 -20.99
C MET A 139 8.28 2.60 -20.65
N ARG A 140 8.44 2.31 -19.36
CA ARG A 140 9.33 1.27 -18.85
C ARG A 140 8.58 0.44 -17.82
N MET A 141 8.70 -0.88 -17.96
CA MET A 141 8.23 -1.87 -16.99
C MET A 141 9.36 -2.87 -16.79
N SER A 142 9.66 -3.22 -15.55
CA SER A 142 10.67 -4.22 -15.25
C SER A 142 10.28 -5.58 -15.84
N LEU A 143 11.28 -6.41 -16.12
CA LEU A 143 11.03 -7.77 -16.58
C LEU A 143 10.59 -8.68 -15.43
N ASP A 144 11.24 -8.53 -14.27
CA ASP A 144 10.82 -9.15 -13.01
C ASP A 144 9.72 -8.29 -12.38
N TRP A 145 8.55 -8.88 -12.16
CA TRP A 145 7.42 -8.15 -11.60
C TRP A 145 7.66 -7.72 -10.14
N LEU A 146 8.62 -8.35 -9.45
CA LEU A 146 8.98 -8.03 -8.07
C LEU A 146 9.96 -6.85 -7.95
N ASP A 147 10.61 -6.45 -9.04
CA ASP A 147 11.51 -5.29 -9.02
C ASP A 147 10.71 -3.98 -8.85
N PHE A 148 9.55 -3.87 -9.52
CA PHE A 148 8.63 -2.73 -9.40
C PHE A 148 7.19 -3.14 -9.72
N GLY A 149 6.42 -3.43 -8.68
CA GLY A 149 5.03 -3.87 -8.76
C GLY A 149 4.15 -3.23 -7.69
N VAL A 150 2.84 -3.44 -7.79
CA VAL A 150 1.86 -3.01 -6.78
C VAL A 150 0.81 -4.08 -6.53
N GLU A 151 0.42 -4.27 -5.27
CA GLU A 151 -0.78 -5.01 -4.91
C GLU A 151 -1.97 -4.04 -4.83
N HIS A 152 -2.93 -4.16 -5.76
CA HIS A 152 -4.14 -3.32 -5.74
C HIS A 152 -5.27 -4.03 -5.00
N MET A 153 -5.51 -3.60 -3.77
CA MET A 153 -6.31 -4.33 -2.79
C MET A 153 -7.83 -4.20 -2.96
N SER A 154 -8.30 -3.15 -3.65
CA SER A 154 -9.75 -2.86 -3.67
C SER A 154 -10.61 -3.91 -4.31
N LYS A 155 -10.07 -4.64 -5.28
CA LYS A 155 -10.77 -5.73 -5.95
C LYS A 155 -10.90 -6.94 -5.04
N TRP A 156 -9.91 -7.21 -4.21
CA TRP A 156 -9.88 -8.33 -3.28
C TRP A 156 -10.96 -8.23 -2.22
N TRP A 157 -11.00 -7.14 -1.46
CA TRP A 157 -12.03 -7.00 -0.42
C TRP A 157 -13.45 -6.80 -0.97
N LYS A 158 -13.60 -6.25 -2.18
CA LYS A 158 -14.91 -6.16 -2.85
C LYS A 158 -15.44 -7.55 -3.21
N MET A 159 -14.58 -8.48 -3.64
CA MET A 159 -14.96 -9.88 -3.87
C MET A 159 -15.38 -10.57 -2.56
N LEU A 160 -14.78 -10.18 -1.44
CA LEU A 160 -15.11 -10.68 -0.11
C LEU A 160 -16.38 -10.09 0.51
N GLU A 161 -17.11 -9.20 -0.19
CA GLU A 161 -18.31 -8.53 0.32
C GLU A 161 -18.08 -7.83 1.69
N TRP A 162 -16.94 -7.14 1.87
CA TRP A 162 -16.54 -6.52 3.16
C TRP A 162 -17.59 -5.58 3.79
N ASP A 163 -18.47 -5.01 2.98
CA ASP A 163 -19.49 -4.04 3.37
C ASP A 163 -20.73 -4.69 4.00
N LYS A 164 -20.80 -6.02 4.04
CA LYS A 164 -21.95 -6.77 4.55
C LYS A 164 -21.91 -6.95 6.07
N LYS A 165 -22.98 -7.56 6.59
CA LYS A 165 -23.19 -7.78 8.03
C LYS A 165 -22.16 -8.73 8.64
N ASP A 166 -21.69 -9.71 7.87
CA ASP A 166 -20.67 -10.66 8.29
C ASP A 166 -19.37 -9.91 8.67
N PRO A 167 -18.90 -10.01 9.93
CA PRO A 167 -17.70 -9.32 10.36
C PRO A 167 -16.40 -10.00 9.89
N ILE A 168 -16.44 -11.30 9.54
CA ILE A 168 -15.22 -12.09 9.27
C ILE A 168 -14.43 -11.51 8.10
N PRO A 169 -15.01 -11.22 6.92
CA PRO A 169 -14.27 -10.63 5.80
C PRO A 169 -13.53 -9.36 6.22
N PHE A 170 -14.24 -8.43 6.87
CA PHE A 170 -13.72 -7.15 7.31
C PHE A 170 -12.56 -7.31 8.31
N GLN A 171 -12.70 -8.21 9.28
CA GLN A 171 -11.64 -8.52 10.24
C GLN A 171 -10.41 -9.10 9.52
N LYS A 172 -10.58 -10.05 8.61
CA LYS A 172 -9.46 -10.62 7.84
C LYS A 172 -8.72 -9.55 7.03
N ILE A 173 -9.46 -8.69 6.33
CA ILE A 173 -8.90 -7.59 5.54
C ILE A 173 -8.07 -6.66 6.43
N THR A 174 -8.66 -6.17 7.51
CA THR A 174 -8.01 -5.19 8.37
C THR A 174 -6.84 -5.79 9.17
N SER A 175 -6.93 -7.06 9.56
CA SER A 175 -5.80 -7.79 10.16
C SER A 175 -4.62 -7.92 9.20
N GLN A 176 -4.85 -8.18 7.90
CA GLN A 176 -3.74 -8.25 6.95
C GLN A 176 -3.01 -6.90 6.79
N PHE A 177 -3.74 -5.78 6.82
CA PHE A 177 -3.13 -4.44 6.82
C PHE A 177 -2.33 -4.15 8.08
N THR A 178 -2.88 -4.46 9.25
CA THR A 178 -2.14 -4.33 10.51
C THR A 178 -0.89 -5.20 10.50
N ASN A 179 -1.01 -6.47 10.08
CA ASN A 179 0.10 -7.41 10.01
C ASN A 179 1.17 -6.92 9.04
N TYR A 180 0.81 -6.42 7.86
CA TYR A 180 1.77 -5.85 6.91
C TYR A 180 2.59 -4.74 7.54
N ILE A 181 1.95 -3.78 8.21
CA ILE A 181 2.64 -2.66 8.87
C ILE A 181 3.56 -3.16 9.98
N GLN A 182 3.09 -4.10 10.81
CA GLN A 182 3.85 -4.61 11.96
C GLN A 182 5.00 -5.55 11.60
N LYS A 183 4.83 -6.36 10.54
CA LYS A 183 5.79 -7.41 10.14
C LYS A 183 7.21 -6.88 9.99
N ASP A 184 7.34 -5.64 9.52
CA ASP A 184 8.62 -5.01 9.25
C ASP A 184 8.86 -3.72 10.06
N ALA A 185 8.17 -3.53 11.19
CA ALA A 185 8.58 -2.52 12.17
C ALA A 185 10.04 -2.76 12.63
N ASN A 186 10.50 -4.02 12.57
CA ASN A 186 11.88 -4.43 12.82
C ASN A 186 12.83 -4.26 11.62
N MET A 187 12.35 -3.95 10.40
CA MET A 187 13.22 -3.52 9.27
C MET A 187 13.78 -2.10 9.47
N SER A 188 13.56 -1.49 10.64
CA SER A 188 14.18 -0.22 11.07
C SER A 188 15.72 -0.20 11.03
N GLN A 189 16.36 -1.34 10.76
CA GLN A 189 17.80 -1.47 10.52
C GLN A 189 18.21 -1.65 9.04
N ILE A 190 17.27 -1.91 8.12
CA ILE A 190 17.60 -1.85 6.69
C ILE A 190 17.92 -0.39 6.42
N GLN A 191 19.15 -0.11 5.98
CA GLN A 191 19.53 1.22 5.52
C GLN A 191 18.51 1.63 4.47
N ILE A 192 17.62 2.55 4.86
CA ILE A 192 16.63 3.09 3.94
C ILE A 192 17.45 3.73 2.83
N ASP A 193 17.40 3.10 1.67
CA ASP A 193 18.08 3.62 0.51
C ASP A 193 17.43 4.96 0.16
N ASN A 194 18.20 6.04 0.33
CA ASN A 194 17.76 7.39 0.02
C ASN A 194 17.64 7.63 -1.50
N THR A 195 17.75 6.59 -2.33
CA THR A 195 17.55 6.61 -3.79
C THR A 195 16.32 7.41 -4.22
N PHE A 196 15.18 7.27 -3.53
CA PHE A 196 13.95 8.01 -3.82
C PHE A 196 13.58 9.09 -2.80
N GLN A 197 14.54 9.56 -2.02
CA GLN A 197 14.31 10.63 -1.04
C GLN A 197 13.91 11.97 -1.72
N GLN A 198 14.19 12.12 -3.02
CA GLN A 198 13.80 13.28 -3.84
C GLN A 198 12.45 13.09 -4.57
N THR A 199 11.69 12.07 -4.20
CA THR A 199 10.37 11.74 -4.76
C THR A 199 9.25 12.27 -3.88
N ILE A 200 8.28 12.95 -4.49
CA ILE A 200 6.97 13.21 -3.90
C ILE A 200 5.95 12.21 -4.43
N ALA A 201 5.34 11.45 -3.54
CA ALA A 201 4.16 10.65 -3.86
C ALA A 201 2.88 11.43 -3.59
N VAL A 202 1.96 11.40 -4.56
CA VAL A 202 0.62 11.95 -4.42
C VAL A 202 -0.40 10.82 -4.44
N ILE A 203 -1.25 10.80 -3.41
CA ILE A 203 -2.32 9.82 -3.27
C ILE A 203 -3.64 10.53 -3.58
N ALA A 204 -4.31 10.12 -4.65
CA ALA A 204 -5.65 10.62 -4.96
C ALA A 204 -6.68 9.97 -4.02
N PHE A 205 -6.96 10.61 -2.89
CA PHE A 205 -7.71 9.99 -1.79
C PHE A 205 -9.18 10.34 -1.80
N GLN A 206 -9.99 9.30 -1.70
CA GLN A 206 -11.40 9.40 -1.39
C GLN A 206 -11.75 8.27 -0.43
N ALA A 207 -12.28 8.62 0.75
CA ALA A 207 -12.69 7.62 1.72
C ALA A 207 -13.77 6.70 1.14
N TYR A 208 -13.69 5.41 1.50
CA TYR A 208 -14.75 4.46 1.23
C TYR A 208 -16.01 4.86 1.99
N LYS A 209 -17.16 4.43 1.47
CA LYS A 209 -18.46 4.70 2.07
C LYS A 209 -19.19 3.41 2.33
N ASN A 210 -19.82 3.33 3.49
CA ASN A 210 -20.77 2.29 3.84
C ASN A 210 -21.88 2.95 4.66
N ASP A 211 -23.00 3.24 4.00
CA ASP A 211 -24.12 3.97 4.62
C ASP A 211 -24.72 3.20 5.81
N LYS A 212 -24.54 1.88 5.85
CA LYS A 212 -25.06 1.03 6.93
C LYS A 212 -24.11 0.95 8.13
N ASP A 213 -22.82 1.12 7.89
CA ASP A 213 -21.78 1.06 8.92
C ASP A 213 -20.63 2.01 8.56
N PRO A 214 -20.79 3.31 8.84
CA PRO A 214 -19.77 4.31 8.57
C PRO A 214 -18.45 4.01 9.28
N SER A 215 -18.48 3.35 10.44
CA SER A 215 -17.30 3.00 11.21
C SER A 215 -16.41 1.99 10.49
N LYS A 216 -17.00 0.96 9.87
CA LYS A 216 -16.26 0.01 9.00
C LYS A 216 -15.63 0.71 7.80
N ALA A 217 -16.35 1.63 7.17
CA ALA A 217 -15.82 2.37 6.02
C ALA A 217 -14.66 3.29 6.41
N HIS A 218 -14.76 3.94 7.57
CA HIS A 218 -13.68 4.73 8.15
C HIS A 218 -12.45 3.87 8.43
N ASP A 219 -12.59 2.77 9.20
CA ASP A 219 -11.45 1.91 9.57
C ASP A 219 -10.79 1.26 8.34
N LEU A 220 -11.56 0.84 7.34
CA LEU A 220 -10.99 0.34 6.08
C LEU A 220 -10.20 1.43 5.35
N SER A 221 -10.75 2.65 5.24
CA SER A 221 -10.09 3.77 4.56
C SER A 221 -8.79 4.14 5.26
N MET A 222 -8.84 4.26 6.59
CA MET A 222 -7.69 4.58 7.44
C MET A 222 -6.58 3.54 7.29
N LYS A 223 -6.90 2.25 7.46
CA LYS A 223 -5.89 1.17 7.42
C LYS A 223 -5.33 0.95 6.02
N SER A 224 -6.17 1.03 4.99
CA SER A 224 -5.72 0.95 3.60
C SER A 224 -4.73 2.07 3.27
N LEU A 225 -5.07 3.31 3.63
CA LEU A 225 -4.21 4.46 3.41
C LEU A 225 -2.89 4.34 4.19
N ALA A 226 -2.94 3.95 5.47
CA ALA A 226 -1.75 3.72 6.29
C ALA A 226 -0.82 2.65 5.68
N THR A 227 -1.38 1.56 5.16
CA THR A 227 -0.64 0.47 4.52
C THR A 227 0.02 0.93 3.22
N THR A 228 -0.69 1.73 2.43
CA THR A 228 -0.15 2.37 1.22
C THR A 228 1.02 3.29 1.59
N ILE A 229 0.85 4.18 2.57
CA ILE A 229 1.91 5.10 3.03
C ILE A 229 3.13 4.32 3.54
N GLU A 230 2.92 3.24 4.29
CA GLU A 230 4.01 2.40 4.77
C GLU A 230 4.80 1.77 3.62
N SER A 231 4.14 1.31 2.54
CA SER A 231 4.83 0.80 1.36
C SER A 231 5.71 1.86 0.67
N LEU A 232 5.26 3.12 0.65
CA LEU A 232 6.03 4.24 0.09
C LEU A 232 7.21 4.62 1.00
N ARG A 233 7.01 4.57 2.32
CA ARG A 233 8.08 4.75 3.30
C ARG A 233 9.18 3.71 3.13
N ARG A 234 8.81 2.43 2.93
CA ARG A 234 9.77 1.34 2.69
C ARG A 234 10.55 1.53 1.39
N ALA A 235 9.93 2.10 0.37
CA ALA A 235 10.59 2.43 -0.90
C ALA A 235 11.49 3.69 -0.82
N GLY A 236 11.63 4.32 0.36
CA GLY A 236 12.54 5.45 0.59
C GLY A 236 12.02 6.78 0.06
N PHE A 237 10.70 6.95 -0.11
CA PHE A 237 10.14 8.19 -0.64
C PHE A 237 10.27 9.33 0.37
N GLY A 238 10.66 10.52 -0.12
CA GLY A 238 10.90 11.66 0.75
C GLY A 238 9.64 12.33 1.28
N ARG A 239 8.56 12.33 0.48
CA ARG A 239 7.28 12.94 0.87
C ARG A 239 6.08 12.18 0.32
N VAL A 240 5.02 12.12 1.12
CA VAL A 240 3.67 11.73 0.69
C VAL A 240 2.69 12.87 0.93
N THR A 241 1.94 13.24 -0.10
CA THR A 241 0.81 14.17 -0.01
C THR A 241 -0.50 13.46 -0.33
N VAL A 242 -1.39 13.40 0.65
CA VAL A 242 -2.74 12.85 0.50
C VAL A 242 -3.68 13.94 -0.02
N SER A 243 -4.15 13.78 -1.26
CA SER A 243 -5.02 14.76 -1.89
C SER A 243 -6.50 14.43 -1.65
N VAL A 244 -7.23 15.38 -1.08
CA VAL A 244 -8.67 15.26 -0.78
C VAL A 244 -9.48 16.32 -1.54
N LEU A 245 -10.77 16.08 -1.76
CA LEU A 245 -11.68 17.11 -2.30
C LEU A 245 -12.56 17.77 -1.25
N VAL A 246 -12.69 17.15 -0.08
CA VAL A 246 -13.50 17.66 1.02
C VAL A 246 -12.69 17.60 2.31
N GLU A 247 -12.85 18.61 3.16
CA GLU A 247 -12.13 18.67 4.43
C GLU A 247 -12.52 17.54 5.37
N ALA A 248 -13.72 16.95 5.26
CA ALA A 248 -14.09 15.79 6.08
C ALA A 248 -13.20 14.55 5.85
N ASP A 249 -12.57 14.42 4.67
CA ASP A 249 -11.63 13.33 4.40
C ASP A 249 -10.24 13.59 5.04
N PHE A 250 -10.00 14.81 5.57
CA PHE A 250 -8.76 15.17 6.28
C PHE A 250 -8.59 14.34 7.55
N ASP A 251 -9.64 14.23 8.36
CA ASP A 251 -9.58 13.52 9.64
C ASP A 251 -9.17 12.06 9.43
N ILE A 252 -9.69 11.41 8.38
CA ILE A 252 -9.33 10.02 8.03
C ILE A 252 -7.86 9.90 7.61
N ALA A 253 -7.33 10.87 6.87
CA ALA A 253 -5.92 10.87 6.50
C ALA A 253 -5.01 11.07 7.73
N GLN A 254 -5.40 11.96 8.63
CA GLN A 254 -4.70 12.23 9.87
C GLN A 254 -4.73 11.01 10.81
N ASP A 255 -5.89 10.33 10.93
CA ASP A 255 -6.04 9.07 11.66
C ASP A 255 -5.17 7.97 11.07
N ALA A 256 -5.06 7.89 9.73
CA ALA A 256 -4.16 6.93 9.08
C ALA A 256 -2.68 7.19 9.43
N PHE A 257 -2.27 8.46 9.51
CA PHE A 257 -0.90 8.82 9.93
C PHE A 257 -0.63 8.43 11.39
N TYR A 258 -1.60 8.68 12.29
CA TYR A 258 -1.48 8.27 13.69
C TYR A 258 -1.45 6.76 13.86
N PHE A 259 -2.35 6.06 13.20
CA PHE A 259 -2.42 4.60 13.21
C PHE A 259 -1.08 4.00 12.78
N LEU A 260 -0.50 4.50 11.69
CA LEU A 260 0.82 4.06 11.23
C LEU A 260 1.92 4.35 12.26
N LEU A 261 1.97 5.56 12.84
CA LEU A 261 2.96 5.91 13.85
C LEU A 261 2.89 5.03 15.10
N GLN A 262 1.68 4.75 15.58
CA GLN A 262 1.44 3.89 16.74
C GLN A 262 1.93 2.47 16.48
N LEU A 263 1.67 1.91 15.30
CA LEU A 263 2.15 0.56 14.95
C LEU A 263 3.67 0.49 14.77
N LEU A 264 4.29 1.54 14.23
CA LEU A 264 5.74 1.61 14.08
C LEU A 264 6.49 1.90 15.38
N ASN A 265 5.83 2.52 16.37
CA ASN A 265 6.45 2.90 17.65
C ASN A 265 5.48 2.67 18.83
N PRO A 266 5.14 1.41 19.17
CA PRO A 266 4.12 1.11 20.18
C PRO A 266 4.45 1.64 21.58
N SER A 267 5.73 1.89 21.87
CA SER A 267 6.18 2.46 23.16
C SER A 267 5.99 3.98 23.27
N LYS A 268 5.67 4.69 22.18
CA LYS A 268 5.48 6.14 22.18
C LYS A 268 4.00 6.46 22.26
N SER A 269 3.62 7.23 23.27
CA SER A 269 2.29 7.86 23.30
C SER A 269 2.27 9.03 22.31
N TYR A 270 1.26 9.06 21.46
CA TYR A 270 1.04 10.12 20.49
C TYR A 270 -0.16 10.97 20.92
N ASP A 271 0.04 12.28 20.95
CA ASP A 271 -1.02 13.25 21.20
C ASP A 271 -1.85 13.42 19.92
N SER A 272 -3.08 12.90 19.92
CA SER A 272 -3.99 12.93 18.77
C SER A 272 -4.42 14.35 18.37
N SER A 273 -4.11 15.38 19.16
CA SER A 273 -4.37 16.77 18.80
C SER A 273 -3.30 17.40 17.89
N LYS A 274 -2.13 16.77 17.72
CA LYS A 274 -1.00 17.32 16.95
C LYS A 274 -0.89 16.75 15.54
N ILE A 275 -1.14 17.57 14.53
CA ILE A 275 -0.99 17.18 13.12
C ILE A 275 0.34 16.46 12.88
N VAL A 276 0.24 15.26 12.31
CA VAL A 276 1.40 14.43 11.98
C VAL A 276 1.97 14.93 10.67
N THR A 277 3.22 15.35 10.70
CA THR A 277 3.93 15.89 9.52
C THR A 277 5.14 15.05 9.10
N GLN A 278 5.42 13.96 9.82
CA GLN A 278 6.56 13.09 9.56
C GLN A 278 6.35 11.68 10.10
N ILE A 279 6.77 10.68 9.32
CA ILE A 279 6.77 9.26 9.69
C ILE A 279 8.15 8.69 9.33
N GLY A 280 9.00 8.49 10.35
CA GLY A 280 10.41 8.13 10.13
C GLY A 280 11.16 9.24 9.37
N HIS A 281 11.75 8.91 8.23
CA HIS A 281 12.44 9.87 7.36
C HIS A 281 11.50 10.66 6.42
N MET A 282 10.28 10.17 6.23
CA MET A 282 9.35 10.64 5.19
C MET A 282 8.46 11.76 5.74
N GLU A 283 8.38 12.87 5.02
CA GLU A 283 7.40 13.92 5.29
C GLU A 283 6.00 13.44 4.86
N VAL A 284 4.99 13.71 5.67
CA VAL A 284 3.60 13.43 5.30
C VAL A 284 2.76 14.69 5.42
N GLY A 285 1.79 14.82 4.54
CA GLY A 285 0.85 15.92 4.55
C GLY A 285 -0.37 15.62 3.71
N PHE A 286 -1.27 16.59 3.65
CA PHE A 286 -2.49 16.53 2.89
C PHE A 286 -2.69 17.84 2.15
N ALA A 287 -3.43 17.78 1.05
CA ALA A 287 -3.77 18.95 0.27
C ALA A 287 -5.21 18.86 -0.22
N VAL A 288 -5.95 19.97 -0.09
CA VAL A 288 -7.32 20.07 -0.61
C VAL A 288 -7.23 20.48 -2.07
N ALA A 289 -7.57 19.57 -2.97
CA ALA A 289 -7.64 19.87 -4.40
C ALA A 289 -8.92 20.66 -4.72
N SER A 290 -8.85 21.51 -5.75
CA SER A 290 -10.03 22.28 -6.18
C SER A 290 -11.10 21.34 -6.74
N PRO A 291 -12.37 21.47 -6.30
CA PRO A 291 -13.50 20.76 -6.92
C PRO A 291 -13.66 21.05 -8.42
N ASP A 292 -13.21 22.21 -8.90
CA ASP A 292 -13.26 22.55 -10.32
C ASP A 292 -12.29 21.70 -11.14
N TYR A 293 -11.12 21.36 -10.59
CA TYR A 293 -10.18 20.46 -11.24
C TYR A 293 -10.69 19.02 -11.33
N ALA A 294 -11.58 18.62 -10.43
CA ALA A 294 -12.21 17.30 -10.47
C ALA A 294 -13.30 17.20 -11.55
N ARG A 295 -13.80 18.31 -12.07
CA ARG A 295 -14.87 18.30 -13.07
C ARG A 295 -14.30 18.13 -14.47
N THR A 296 -14.91 17.24 -15.23
CA THR A 296 -14.63 17.05 -16.66
C THR A 296 -15.95 17.05 -17.42
N LYS A 297 -15.88 17.01 -18.76
CA LYS A 297 -17.07 16.86 -19.61
C LYS A 297 -17.83 15.55 -19.35
N VAL A 298 -17.15 14.52 -18.82
CA VAL A 298 -17.68 13.16 -18.69
C VAL A 298 -17.89 12.72 -17.23
N GLN A 299 -17.20 13.34 -16.27
CA GLN A 299 -17.28 12.98 -14.85
C GLN A 299 -17.36 14.22 -13.96
N LYS A 300 -18.23 14.16 -12.95
CA LYS A 300 -18.35 15.24 -11.94
C LYS A 300 -17.21 15.22 -10.92
N LYS A 301 -16.61 14.05 -10.70
CA LYS A 301 -15.57 13.80 -9.69
C LYS A 301 -14.47 12.92 -10.26
N ASN A 302 -13.42 13.54 -10.79
CA ASN A 302 -12.19 12.91 -11.22
C ASN A 302 -11.08 13.28 -10.21
N MET A 303 -10.99 12.49 -9.13
CA MET A 303 -10.03 12.71 -8.04
C MET A 303 -8.59 12.77 -8.57
N PRO A 304 -8.11 11.81 -9.39
CA PRO A 304 -6.74 11.84 -9.89
C PRO A 304 -6.41 13.12 -10.67
N LYS A 305 -7.33 13.60 -11.53
CA LYS A 305 -7.13 14.87 -12.24
C LYS A 305 -6.95 16.05 -11.28
N ALA A 306 -7.82 16.14 -10.28
CA ALA A 306 -7.77 17.21 -9.29
C ALA A 306 -6.45 17.18 -8.50
N THR A 307 -5.99 15.98 -8.15
CA THR A 307 -4.71 15.77 -7.48
C THR A 307 -3.53 16.23 -8.33
N LEU A 308 -3.48 15.83 -9.60
CA LEU A 308 -2.39 16.18 -10.49
C LEU A 308 -2.35 17.70 -10.80
N LEU A 309 -3.51 18.32 -11.06
CA LEU A 309 -3.57 19.77 -11.29
C LEU A 309 -3.20 20.57 -10.04
N GLY A 310 -3.62 20.13 -8.85
CA GLY A 310 -3.21 20.77 -7.60
C GLY A 310 -1.70 20.73 -7.36
N LEU A 311 -1.07 19.59 -7.64
CA LEU A 311 0.40 19.47 -7.57
C LEU A 311 1.09 20.33 -8.64
N LYS A 312 0.57 20.37 -9.86
CA LYS A 312 1.09 21.22 -10.95
C LYS A 312 1.09 22.70 -10.53
N ASP A 313 -0.03 23.20 -10.03
CA ASP A 313 -0.13 24.57 -9.53
C ASP A 313 0.88 24.85 -8.43
N ALA A 314 1.09 23.91 -7.51
CA ALA A 314 2.07 24.07 -6.44
C ALA A 314 3.49 24.23 -6.97
N PHE A 315 3.87 23.47 -8.01
CA PHE A 315 5.15 23.66 -8.68
C PHE A 315 5.22 24.99 -9.44
N GLU A 316 4.16 25.38 -10.17
CA GLU A 316 4.14 26.69 -10.87
C GLU A 316 4.23 27.87 -9.89
N TYR A 317 3.53 27.80 -8.76
CA TYR A 317 3.65 28.80 -7.71
C TYR A 317 5.05 28.84 -7.11
N SER A 318 5.77 27.71 -7.05
CA SER A 318 7.14 27.69 -6.53
C SER A 318 8.14 28.45 -7.41
N GLU A 319 7.85 28.62 -8.70
CA GLU A 319 8.67 29.41 -9.63
C GLU A 319 8.40 30.92 -9.53
N ILE A 320 7.34 31.33 -8.83
CA ILE A 320 7.03 32.75 -8.60
C ILE A 320 7.89 33.27 -7.44
N ALA A 321 8.59 34.39 -7.69
CA ALA A 321 9.39 35.08 -6.68
C ALA A 321 8.59 35.30 -5.38
N GLY A 322 9.23 35.04 -4.22
CA GLY A 322 8.56 35.07 -2.91
C GLY A 322 7.79 36.36 -2.61
N SER A 323 8.31 37.51 -3.05
CA SER A 323 7.66 38.83 -2.92
C SER A 323 6.35 38.97 -3.69
N ASN A 324 6.16 38.16 -4.74
CA ASN A 324 5.03 38.23 -5.65
C ASN A 324 3.99 37.13 -5.38
N ARG A 325 4.27 36.22 -4.43
CA ARG A 325 3.34 35.15 -4.06
C ARG A 325 2.29 35.65 -3.09
N THR A 326 1.03 35.33 -3.37
CA THR A 326 -0.06 35.55 -2.42
C THR A 326 0.02 34.56 -1.26
N THR A 327 -0.62 34.88 -0.12
CA THR A 327 -0.74 33.96 1.02
C THR A 327 -1.39 32.62 0.61
N ALA A 328 -2.39 32.65 -0.28
CA ALA A 328 -3.05 31.46 -0.79
C ALA A 328 -2.09 30.58 -1.61
N MET A 329 -1.27 31.18 -2.48
CA MET A 329 -0.24 30.45 -3.25
C MET A 329 0.79 29.80 -2.32
N THR A 330 1.28 30.53 -1.31
CA THR A 330 2.23 30.01 -0.33
C THR A 330 1.64 28.87 0.50
N LYS A 331 0.36 28.97 0.90
CA LYS A 331 -0.37 27.90 1.59
C LYS A 331 -0.52 26.66 0.70
N ASN A 332 -0.92 26.84 -0.57
CA ASN A 332 -1.04 25.74 -1.52
C ASN A 332 0.32 25.05 -1.74
N MET A 333 1.36 25.81 -2.03
CA MET A 333 2.71 25.30 -2.20
C MET A 333 3.19 24.50 -0.98
N THR A 334 2.97 25.01 0.24
CA THR A 334 3.37 24.32 1.47
C THR A 334 2.57 23.03 1.69
N ALA A 335 1.26 23.02 1.42
CA ALA A 335 0.43 21.82 1.57
C ALA A 335 0.88 20.70 0.62
N TRP A 336 1.20 21.04 -0.63
CA TRP A 336 1.63 20.07 -1.64
C TRP A 336 3.10 19.66 -1.49
N LEU A 337 4.02 20.61 -1.37
CA LEU A 337 5.47 20.39 -1.48
C LEU A 337 6.20 20.35 -0.13
N GLY A 338 5.51 20.67 0.97
CA GLY A 338 6.13 20.79 2.29
C GLY A 338 6.85 22.12 2.50
N ASN A 339 7.42 22.29 3.69
CA ASN A 339 8.21 23.48 4.05
C ASN A 339 9.63 23.15 4.54
N LYS A 340 10.00 21.87 4.62
CA LYS A 340 11.32 21.42 5.08
C LYS A 340 12.39 21.46 4.00
N LYS A 341 11.98 21.41 2.73
CA LYS A 341 12.87 21.38 1.56
C LYS A 341 12.45 22.47 0.58
N ASP A 342 13.43 22.99 -0.15
CA ASP A 342 13.14 23.87 -1.28
C ASP A 342 12.34 23.10 -2.36
N PRO A 343 11.34 23.71 -3.02
CA PRO A 343 10.56 23.06 -4.08
C PRO A 343 11.39 22.40 -5.20
N SER A 344 12.58 22.92 -5.52
CA SER A 344 13.51 22.33 -6.50
C SER A 344 14.12 21.00 -6.05
N TYR A 345 14.05 20.66 -4.77
CA TYR A 345 14.52 19.38 -4.22
C TYR A 345 13.77 18.18 -4.80
N TRP A 346 12.48 18.35 -5.12
CA TRP A 346 11.62 17.28 -5.62
C TRP A 346 11.88 17.03 -7.10
N LYS A 347 12.57 15.94 -7.42
CA LYS A 347 12.97 15.56 -8.78
C LYS A 347 12.00 14.59 -9.44
N TYR A 348 11.25 13.82 -8.67
CA TYR A 348 10.35 12.78 -9.19
C TYR A 348 8.96 12.90 -8.57
N VAL A 349 7.96 12.48 -9.33
CA VAL A 349 6.57 12.42 -8.89
C VAL A 349 6.09 10.97 -9.04
N TYR A 350 5.46 10.45 -7.98
CA TYR A 350 4.75 9.17 -7.99
C TYR A 350 3.25 9.39 -7.82
N LEU A 351 2.43 8.93 -8.75
CA LEU A 351 0.99 8.89 -8.57
C LEU A 351 0.58 7.52 -8.02
N THR A 352 -0.32 7.48 -7.05
CA THR A 352 -0.93 6.23 -6.57
C THR A 352 -2.33 6.43 -5.97
N GLU A 353 -2.98 5.32 -5.64
CA GLU A 353 -4.29 5.22 -4.99
C GLU A 353 -4.12 4.77 -3.52
N PRO A 354 -5.10 5.01 -2.62
CA PRO A 354 -4.98 4.71 -1.19
C PRO A 354 -5.04 3.21 -0.82
N ASP A 355 -5.15 2.35 -1.82
CA ASP A 355 -5.29 0.89 -1.73
C ASP A 355 -4.31 0.15 -2.63
N THR A 356 -3.25 0.84 -3.02
CA THR A 356 -2.20 0.36 -3.91
C THR A 356 -0.90 0.29 -3.12
N ILE A 357 -0.49 -0.93 -2.78
CA ILE A 357 0.66 -1.20 -1.92
C ILE A 357 1.86 -1.45 -2.82
N LEU A 358 2.86 -0.56 -2.77
CA LEU A 358 4.07 -0.65 -3.58
C LEU A 358 4.93 -1.84 -3.14
N GLN A 359 5.22 -2.71 -4.08
CA GLN A 359 6.15 -3.83 -3.94
C GLN A 359 7.37 -3.51 -4.81
N ALA A 360 8.44 -3.04 -4.18
CA ALA A 360 9.67 -2.72 -4.88
C ALA A 360 10.86 -3.30 -4.11
N ARG A 361 11.68 -4.07 -4.83
CA ARG A 361 12.89 -4.66 -4.26
C ARG A 361 13.91 -3.55 -3.96
N PRO A 362 14.42 -3.43 -2.72
CA PRO A 362 15.40 -2.40 -2.37
C PRO A 362 16.63 -2.40 -3.30
N THR A 363 17.18 -3.58 -3.58
CA THR A 363 18.37 -3.72 -4.44
C THR A 363 18.13 -3.37 -5.92
N ALA A 364 16.87 -3.24 -6.36
CA ALA A 364 16.50 -2.82 -7.72
C ALA A 364 16.34 -1.30 -7.86
N LEU A 365 16.07 -0.59 -6.75
CA LEU A 365 15.75 0.84 -6.78
C LEU A 365 16.83 1.71 -7.44
N PRO A 366 18.14 1.49 -7.22
CA PRO A 366 19.16 2.30 -7.88
C PRO A 366 19.12 2.22 -9.42
N GLN A 367 18.87 1.04 -9.99
CA GLN A 367 18.73 0.88 -11.45
C GLN A 367 17.42 1.48 -11.97
N ILE A 368 16.32 1.38 -11.20
CA ILE A 368 15.06 2.05 -11.53
C ILE A 368 15.27 3.58 -11.59
N LYS A 369 16.02 4.14 -10.65
CA LYS A 369 16.37 5.56 -10.66
C LYS A 369 17.18 5.96 -11.90
N VAL A 370 18.15 5.13 -12.32
CA VAL A 370 18.91 5.36 -13.55
C VAL A 370 17.99 5.44 -14.78
N GLU A 371 16.95 4.61 -14.87
CA GLU A 371 15.97 4.72 -15.97
C GLU A 371 15.09 5.97 -15.87
N LEU A 372 14.73 6.40 -14.66
CA LEU A 372 14.00 7.67 -14.44
C LEU A 372 14.84 8.88 -14.87
N ASP A 373 16.12 8.90 -14.53
CA ASP A 373 17.05 9.98 -14.90
C ASP A 373 17.18 10.14 -16.43
N LYS A 374 16.86 9.09 -17.20
CA LYS A 374 16.80 9.12 -18.67
C LYS A 374 15.49 9.72 -19.22
N GLY A 375 14.57 10.16 -18.37
CA GLY A 375 13.25 10.68 -18.77
C GLY A 375 12.23 9.58 -19.08
N SER A 376 12.38 8.40 -18.48
CA SER A 376 11.41 7.32 -18.59
C SER A 376 10.22 7.52 -17.64
N VAL A 377 9.09 6.92 -18.01
CA VAL A 377 7.90 6.77 -17.17
C VAL A 377 7.83 5.31 -16.74
N LEU A 378 8.09 5.07 -15.46
CA LEU A 378 8.13 3.75 -14.86
C LEU A 378 6.71 3.35 -14.45
N LEU A 379 6.27 2.20 -14.93
CA LEU A 379 4.94 1.67 -14.65
C LEU A 379 5.09 0.39 -13.82
N PRO A 380 4.45 0.31 -12.64
CA PRO A 380 4.53 -0.90 -11.86
C PRO A 380 3.64 -2.00 -12.46
N HIS A 381 4.07 -3.25 -12.30
CA HIS A 381 3.20 -4.39 -12.55
C HIS A 381 2.06 -4.41 -11.53
N ARG A 382 0.80 -4.48 -12.00
CA ARG A 382 -0.35 -4.61 -11.10
C ARG A 382 -0.61 -6.08 -10.78
N LEU A 383 -0.15 -6.51 -9.62
CA LEU A 383 -0.50 -7.80 -9.03
C LEU A 383 -2.00 -7.82 -8.70
N GLN A 384 -2.63 -8.97 -8.86
CA GLN A 384 -4.06 -9.15 -8.62
C GLN A 384 -4.26 -10.05 -7.40
N PRO A 385 -4.41 -9.48 -6.19
CA PRO A 385 -4.79 -10.26 -5.02
C PRO A 385 -6.13 -10.97 -5.26
N ILE A 386 -6.15 -12.28 -5.00
CA ILE A 386 -7.31 -13.16 -5.18
C ILE A 386 -7.70 -13.75 -3.82
N PRO A 387 -8.99 -13.71 -3.43
CA PRO A 387 -9.45 -14.39 -2.23
C PRO A 387 -9.17 -15.88 -2.32
N HIS A 388 -8.27 -16.35 -1.47
CA HIS A 388 -7.88 -17.74 -1.34
C HIS A 388 -8.26 -18.23 0.06
N GLU A 389 -8.73 -19.46 0.19
CA GLU A 389 -9.21 -20.05 1.44
C GLU A 389 -8.23 -19.88 2.62
N SER A 390 -6.92 -20.02 2.35
CA SER A 390 -5.86 -19.79 3.34
C SER A 390 -5.88 -18.38 3.97
N ASP A 391 -6.34 -17.36 3.25
CA ASP A 391 -6.36 -15.96 3.72
C ASP A 391 -7.63 -15.63 4.49
N VAL A 392 -8.68 -16.44 4.31
CA VAL A 392 -10.03 -16.18 4.83
C VAL A 392 -10.62 -17.37 5.60
N ARG A 393 -9.76 -18.17 6.23
CA ARG A 393 -10.16 -19.30 7.09
C ARG A 393 -11.27 -18.89 8.07
N GLY A 394 -12.34 -19.68 8.07
CA GLY A 394 -13.56 -19.45 8.85
C GLY A 394 -14.69 -18.76 8.09
N MET A 395 -14.50 -18.37 6.83
CA MET A 395 -15.60 -17.88 5.98
C MET A 395 -16.47 -19.02 5.43
N GLU A 396 -17.77 -18.99 5.74
CA GLU A 396 -18.75 -19.99 5.28
C GLU A 396 -19.07 -19.89 3.78
N LYS A 397 -18.93 -18.69 3.18
CA LYS A 397 -19.30 -18.45 1.78
C LYS A 397 -18.18 -18.84 0.83
N GLU A 398 -18.08 -20.12 0.52
CA GLU A 398 -17.09 -20.70 -0.42
C GLU A 398 -17.11 -20.10 -1.83
N ASN A 399 -18.15 -19.38 -2.22
CA ASN A 399 -18.25 -18.70 -3.51
C ASN A 399 -17.59 -17.31 -3.55
N LEU A 400 -16.98 -16.88 -2.46
CA LEU A 400 -16.23 -15.61 -2.37
C LEU A 400 -14.71 -15.81 -2.41
N TYR A 401 -14.24 -17.06 -2.42
CA TYR A 401 -12.83 -17.42 -2.48
C TYR A 401 -12.59 -18.68 -3.31
N VAL A 402 -11.34 -18.88 -3.73
CA VAL A 402 -10.88 -20.14 -4.32
C VAL A 402 -10.44 -21.08 -3.20
N SER A 403 -10.74 -22.37 -3.33
CA SER A 403 -10.41 -23.36 -2.29
C SER A 403 -8.98 -23.89 -2.44
N GLU A 404 -8.36 -24.28 -1.32
CA GLU A 404 -7.05 -24.95 -1.32
C GLU A 404 -7.15 -26.29 -2.07
N ARG A 405 -8.33 -26.91 -2.14
CA ARG A 405 -8.57 -28.12 -2.94
C ARG A 405 -8.49 -27.85 -4.45
N GLU A 406 -8.97 -26.70 -4.92
CA GLU A 406 -8.95 -26.35 -6.36
C GLU A 406 -7.59 -25.74 -6.77
N PHE A 407 -6.95 -24.99 -5.88
CA PHE A 407 -5.66 -24.33 -6.09
C PHE A 407 -4.69 -24.59 -4.92
N PRO A 408 -4.17 -25.83 -4.77
CA PRO A 408 -3.33 -26.19 -3.62
C PRO A 408 -1.94 -25.54 -3.64
N GLU A 409 -1.46 -25.15 -4.81
CA GLU A 409 -0.10 -24.64 -5.00
C GLU A 409 -0.08 -23.10 -4.92
N VAL A 410 0.43 -22.58 -3.81
CA VAL A 410 0.74 -21.16 -3.62
C VAL A 410 2.24 -20.99 -3.42
N ILE A 411 2.91 -20.33 -4.35
CA ILE A 411 4.36 -20.13 -4.32
C ILE A 411 4.67 -18.89 -3.48
N GLY A 412 5.30 -19.09 -2.32
CA GLY A 412 5.85 -17.99 -1.53
C GLY A 412 7.08 -17.39 -2.21
N LEU A 413 7.07 -16.09 -2.47
CA LEU A 413 8.18 -15.32 -3.03
C LEU A 413 8.59 -14.24 -2.03
N ASP A 414 9.86 -14.17 -1.68
CA ASP A 414 10.40 -13.11 -0.85
C ASP A 414 11.12 -12.05 -1.71
N PRO A 415 10.55 -10.85 -1.91
CA PRO A 415 11.21 -9.81 -2.69
C PRO A 415 12.55 -9.35 -2.08
N ASN A 416 12.74 -9.55 -0.77
CA ASN A 416 13.99 -9.24 -0.06
C ASN A 416 15.04 -10.33 -0.25
N ASN A 417 14.62 -11.58 -0.49
CA ASN A 417 15.52 -12.58 -1.05
C ASN A 417 15.76 -12.24 -2.52
N GLY A 418 16.91 -11.63 -2.83
CA GLY A 418 17.23 -11.09 -4.14
C GLY A 418 17.12 -12.06 -5.33
N ASN A 419 16.91 -13.36 -5.07
CA ASN A 419 16.81 -14.39 -6.10
C ASN A 419 15.38 -14.91 -6.34
N ASP A 420 14.37 -14.58 -5.53
CA ASP A 420 12.99 -14.96 -5.88
C ASP A 420 12.46 -14.03 -6.98
N VAL A 421 11.80 -14.55 -8.01
CA VAL A 421 11.41 -13.74 -9.18
C VAL A 421 10.02 -14.10 -9.68
N CYS A 422 9.36 -13.16 -10.36
CA CYS A 422 8.24 -13.46 -11.24
C CYS A 422 8.49 -12.84 -12.61
N CYS A 423 9.11 -13.60 -13.50
CA CYS A 423 9.55 -13.11 -14.81
C CYS A 423 8.40 -13.04 -15.79
N ASP A 424 8.28 -11.94 -16.55
CA ASP A 424 7.37 -11.89 -17.70
C ASP A 424 7.61 -13.08 -18.64
N GLU A 425 6.53 -13.71 -19.09
CA GLU A 425 6.63 -14.90 -19.92
C GLU A 425 7.16 -14.62 -21.35
N HIS A 426 7.18 -13.37 -21.80
CA HIS A 426 7.59 -12.99 -23.15
C HIS A 426 6.80 -13.65 -24.30
N ALA A 427 5.66 -14.28 -24.03
CA ALA A 427 4.79 -14.87 -25.05
C ALA A 427 4.02 -13.83 -25.90
N GLY A 428 4.34 -12.54 -25.73
CA GLY A 428 3.73 -11.43 -26.45
C GLY A 428 2.48 -10.87 -25.77
N ALA A 429 2.08 -9.66 -26.19
CA ALA A 429 0.97 -8.93 -25.59
C ALA A 429 -0.41 -9.57 -25.85
N ASP A 430 -0.50 -10.57 -26.73
CA ASP A 430 -1.74 -11.28 -27.07
C ASP A 430 -1.87 -12.65 -26.39
N PHE A 431 -0.79 -13.18 -25.82
CA PHE A 431 -0.84 -14.44 -25.08
C PHE A 431 -1.48 -14.23 -23.71
N LYS A 432 -2.76 -14.59 -23.61
CA LYS A 432 -3.61 -14.36 -22.43
C LYS A 432 -4.36 -15.65 -22.10
N PRO A 433 -3.71 -16.63 -21.46
CA PRO A 433 -4.23 -18.00 -21.41
C PRO A 433 -5.53 -18.14 -20.61
N GLY A 434 -5.92 -17.15 -19.79
CA GLY A 434 -7.24 -17.11 -19.13
C GLY A 434 -8.36 -16.37 -19.88
N LEU A 435 -8.06 -15.76 -21.04
CA LEU A 435 -9.01 -15.06 -21.91
C LEU A 435 -9.52 -16.00 -23.02
N PRO A 436 -10.46 -15.59 -23.91
CA PRO A 436 -11.18 -16.50 -24.82
C PRO A 436 -10.33 -17.61 -25.47
N PRO A 437 -10.87 -18.83 -25.64
CA PRO A 437 -12.30 -19.12 -25.86
C PRO A 437 -13.17 -19.34 -24.61
N TYR A 438 -12.61 -19.25 -23.39
CA TYR A 438 -13.41 -19.36 -22.15
C TYR A 438 -14.53 -18.29 -22.15
N HIS A 439 -15.80 -18.74 -22.21
CA HIS A 439 -17.08 -18.01 -22.29
C HIS A 439 -17.10 -16.48 -22.45
N ALA A 440 -17.80 -15.97 -23.48
CA ALA A 440 -18.06 -14.54 -23.74
C ALA A 440 -18.91 -13.78 -22.68
N LYS A 441 -19.39 -14.42 -21.60
CA LYS A 441 -20.39 -13.83 -20.68
C LYS A 441 -19.82 -13.17 -19.41
N CYS A 442 -18.51 -13.03 -19.28
CA CYS A 442 -17.96 -12.28 -18.14
C CYS A 442 -18.00 -10.78 -18.45
N LYS A 443 -18.88 -10.04 -17.74
CA LYS A 443 -19.05 -8.59 -17.93
C LYS A 443 -18.01 -7.75 -17.16
N SER A 444 -17.18 -8.37 -16.31
CA SER A 444 -16.22 -7.72 -15.41
C SER A 444 -14.76 -8.06 -15.74
N PHE A 445 -13.83 -7.66 -14.88
CA PHE A 445 -12.43 -8.10 -14.90
C PHE A 445 -12.34 -9.63 -14.96
N TRP A 446 -11.51 -10.16 -15.87
CA TRP A 446 -11.51 -11.58 -16.21
C TRP A 446 -11.11 -12.50 -15.05
N TYR A 447 -10.25 -12.02 -14.14
CA TYR A 447 -9.80 -12.76 -12.97
C TYR A 447 -10.85 -12.78 -11.84
N GLN A 448 -11.89 -11.95 -11.94
CA GLN A 448 -13.03 -11.96 -11.02
C GLN A 448 -14.16 -12.89 -11.49
N CYS A 449 -14.04 -13.50 -12.68
CA CYS A 449 -15.04 -14.44 -13.14
C CYS A 449 -14.99 -15.70 -12.27
N GLY A 450 -16.13 -16.08 -11.69
CA GLY A 450 -16.25 -17.24 -10.81
C GLY A 450 -16.61 -16.87 -9.37
N PHE A 451 -16.36 -15.63 -8.96
CA PHE A 451 -16.71 -15.12 -7.64
C PHE A 451 -18.15 -14.59 -7.59
N GLY A 452 -18.77 -14.68 -6.42
CA GLY A 452 -20.09 -14.12 -6.12
C GLY A 452 -21.26 -15.11 -6.22
N ARG A 453 -22.43 -14.69 -5.74
CA ARG A 453 -23.56 -15.60 -5.43
C ARG A 453 -24.13 -16.34 -6.64
N LYS A 454 -24.04 -15.76 -7.84
CA LYS A 454 -24.61 -16.33 -9.07
C LYS A 454 -23.77 -17.47 -9.68
N MET A 455 -22.68 -17.86 -9.03
CA MET A 455 -21.69 -18.81 -9.56
C MET A 455 -21.52 -20.06 -8.67
N GLN A 456 -22.40 -20.28 -7.69
CA GLN A 456 -22.28 -21.35 -6.69
C GLN A 456 -22.23 -22.78 -7.27
N ASP A 457 -22.84 -23.05 -8.43
CA ASP A 457 -23.06 -24.42 -8.92
C ASP A 457 -22.28 -24.80 -10.18
N LYS A 458 -21.01 -24.39 -10.32
CA LYS A 458 -20.23 -24.72 -11.53
C LYS A 458 -18.87 -25.31 -11.18
N GLU A 459 -18.69 -26.58 -11.54
CA GLU A 459 -17.42 -27.36 -11.52
C GLU A 459 -16.25 -26.65 -12.25
N ASN A 460 -16.53 -25.57 -12.97
CA ASN A 460 -15.57 -24.77 -13.73
C ASN A 460 -15.62 -23.27 -13.40
N ARG A 461 -16.09 -22.88 -12.20
CA ARG A 461 -16.26 -21.45 -11.85
C ARG A 461 -14.96 -20.63 -11.98
N HIS A 462 -13.80 -21.19 -11.61
CA HIS A 462 -12.49 -20.51 -11.67
C HIS A 462 -11.59 -21.01 -12.80
N VAL A 463 -12.16 -21.62 -13.86
CA VAL A 463 -11.36 -22.21 -14.97
C VAL A 463 -10.37 -21.24 -15.60
N ARG A 464 -10.68 -19.94 -15.63
CA ARG A 464 -9.80 -18.89 -16.18
C ARG A 464 -8.53 -18.66 -15.36
N LEU A 465 -8.53 -19.02 -14.09
CA LEU A 465 -7.40 -18.84 -13.19
C LEU A 465 -6.41 -20.01 -13.29
N LYS A 466 -6.87 -21.20 -13.72
CA LYS A 466 -6.05 -22.42 -13.81
C LYS A 466 -4.76 -22.29 -14.63
N PRO A 467 -4.69 -21.49 -15.71
CA PRO A 467 -3.43 -21.31 -16.44
C PRO A 467 -2.39 -20.44 -15.71
N TYR A 468 -2.75 -19.78 -14.61
CA TYR A 468 -1.84 -18.91 -13.87
C TYR A 468 -1.43 -19.59 -12.56
N LYS A 469 -0.22 -19.27 -12.10
CA LYS A 469 0.24 -19.67 -10.77
C LYS A 469 -0.26 -18.69 -9.72
N PHE A 470 -0.35 -19.17 -8.49
CA PHE A 470 -0.71 -18.36 -7.33
C PHE A 470 0.57 -18.09 -6.56
N ILE A 471 0.77 -16.84 -6.18
CA ILE A 471 1.96 -16.38 -5.47
C ILE A 471 1.55 -15.72 -4.15
N ARG A 472 2.44 -15.76 -3.17
CA ARG A 472 2.32 -15.00 -1.92
C ARG A 472 3.59 -14.22 -1.70
N LEU A 473 3.50 -12.90 -1.64
CA LEU A 473 4.65 -12.05 -1.37
C LEU A 473 4.94 -12.03 0.12
N LEU A 474 6.07 -12.60 0.52
CA LEU A 474 6.46 -12.67 1.93
C LEU A 474 6.86 -11.30 2.48
N GLY A 475 7.49 -10.42 1.68
CA GLY A 475 7.72 -9.01 2.04
C GLY A 475 6.54 -8.07 1.76
N GLY A 476 5.48 -8.59 1.12
CA GLY A 476 4.28 -7.83 0.79
C GLY A 476 3.15 -8.02 1.80
N THR A 477 1.89 -7.81 1.37
CA THR A 477 0.73 -8.02 2.27
C THR A 477 0.59 -9.46 2.77
N GLY A 478 1.30 -10.39 2.13
CA GLY A 478 1.14 -11.81 2.37
C GLY A 478 -0.19 -12.35 1.86
N ILE A 479 -0.99 -11.59 1.11
CA ILE A 479 -2.23 -12.10 0.49
C ILE A 479 -1.88 -12.86 -0.79
N VAL A 480 -2.64 -13.91 -1.07
CA VAL A 480 -2.46 -14.67 -2.30
C VAL A 480 -2.82 -13.80 -3.51
N SER A 481 -1.90 -13.71 -4.45
CA SER A 481 -2.05 -13.01 -5.71
C SER A 481 -1.96 -13.96 -6.88
N LEU A 482 -2.65 -13.62 -7.96
CA LEU A 482 -2.48 -14.27 -9.25
C LEU A 482 -1.17 -13.79 -9.87
N ALA A 483 -0.36 -14.70 -10.40
CA ALA A 483 0.80 -14.38 -11.26
C ALA A 483 0.35 -13.94 -12.66
N GLY A 484 -0.59 -12.98 -12.69
CA GLY A 484 -1.23 -12.49 -13.90
C GLY A 484 -1.70 -11.04 -13.73
N SER A 485 -1.69 -10.28 -14.82
CA SER A 485 -2.07 -8.87 -14.83
C SER A 485 -3.56 -8.70 -15.09
N GLU A 486 -4.06 -7.48 -14.93
CA GLU A 486 -5.43 -7.10 -15.28
C GLU A 486 -5.81 -7.45 -16.72
N HIS A 487 -4.83 -7.52 -17.62
CA HIS A 487 -5.05 -7.83 -19.03
C HIS A 487 -4.63 -9.25 -19.42
N GLY A 488 -4.32 -10.12 -18.44
CA GLY A 488 -4.04 -11.53 -18.68
C GLY A 488 -2.60 -11.83 -19.10
N ARG A 489 -1.70 -10.85 -19.06
CA ARG A 489 -0.25 -11.11 -19.14
C ARG A 489 0.15 -11.96 -17.95
N ARG A 490 1.03 -12.94 -18.14
CA ARG A 490 1.46 -13.88 -17.10
C ARG A 490 2.92 -13.64 -16.73
N CYS A 491 3.24 -13.79 -15.45
CA CYS A 491 4.62 -13.99 -15.01
C CYS A 491 4.82 -15.43 -14.53
N ILE A 492 6.05 -15.91 -14.66
CA ILE A 492 6.46 -17.25 -14.26
C ILE A 492 7.23 -17.12 -12.94
N PRO A 493 6.61 -17.46 -11.80
CA PRO A 493 7.28 -17.39 -10.50
C PRO A 493 8.35 -18.47 -10.39
N ARG A 494 9.52 -18.10 -9.87
CA ARG A 494 10.64 -19.02 -9.61
C ARG A 494 11.38 -18.58 -8.35
N LYS A 495 11.85 -19.55 -7.57
CA LYS A 495 12.79 -19.30 -6.47
C LYS A 495 14.21 -19.35 -7.00
N ASP A 496 15.11 -18.65 -6.32
CA ASP A 496 16.56 -18.74 -6.54
C ASP A 496 16.98 -18.59 -8.03
N SER A 497 16.37 -17.63 -8.73
CA SER A 497 16.48 -17.41 -10.17
C SER A 497 16.69 -15.93 -10.52
N ILE A 498 16.99 -15.65 -11.79
CA ILE A 498 17.11 -14.29 -12.32
C ILE A 498 16.29 -14.19 -13.59
N CYS A 499 15.57 -13.09 -13.77
CA CYS A 499 14.90 -12.82 -15.03
C CYS A 499 15.91 -12.30 -16.05
N ARG A 500 16.02 -12.95 -17.20
CA ARG A 500 16.89 -12.51 -18.29
C ARG A 500 16.06 -12.29 -19.56
N PRO A 501 16.38 -11.27 -20.37
CA PRO A 501 15.75 -11.12 -21.67
C PRO A 501 16.01 -12.34 -22.56
N PRO A 502 15.10 -12.67 -23.50
CA PRO A 502 15.32 -13.76 -24.43
C PRO A 502 16.62 -13.56 -25.21
N GLY A 503 17.47 -14.59 -25.27
CA GLY A 503 18.75 -14.56 -25.97
C GLY A 503 19.96 -14.13 -25.12
N TYR A 504 19.79 -13.83 -23.84
CA TYR A 504 20.89 -13.66 -22.89
C TYR A 504 21.19 -15.01 -22.21
N ALA A 505 22.26 -15.69 -22.66
CA ALA A 505 22.76 -16.94 -22.06
C ALA A 505 23.52 -16.70 -20.76
#